data_AF-A0A091V858-F1
#
_entry.id   AF-A0A091V858-F1
#
_cell.length_a   1.000
_cell.length_b   1.000
_cell.length_c   1.000
_cell.angle_alpha   90.00
_cell.angle_beta   90.00
_cell.angle_gamma   90.00
#
_symmetry.space_group_name_H-M   'P 1'
#
loop_
_entity.id
_entity.type
_entity.pdbx_description
1 polymer ?
#
loop_
_entity_poly.entity_id
_entity_poly.type
_entity_poly.pdbx_seq_one_letter_code
_entity_poly.pdbx_strand_id
1 'polypeptide(L)'
;REQRPAGQWTVAEVGAWLAARSGAGELAELAQEHAVSGRALLRLTEGTLQRMGVAPRSQRRELLQELLQLRLQQELEELLSIVGGEHLP
;
A
#
# COMPACT_ATOMS: atom_id res chain seq x y z
N ARG A 1 17.23 -1.29 -9.23
CA ARG A 1 16.41 -0.05 -9.18
C ARG A 1 15.96 0.07 -7.75
N GLU A 2 16.46 1.06 -7.01
CA GLU A 2 15.97 1.36 -5.67
C GLU A 2 14.48 1.72 -5.80
N GLN A 3 13.62 0.84 -5.31
CA GLN A 3 12.19 1.12 -5.28
C GLN A 3 11.95 2.02 -4.08
N ARG A 4 11.32 3.18 -4.31
CA ARG A 4 11.01 4.12 -3.24
C ARG A 4 10.08 3.42 -2.23
N PRO A 5 10.35 3.49 -0.91
CA PRO A 5 9.49 2.88 0.10
C PRO A 5 8.04 3.33 -0.05
N ALA A 6 7.12 2.41 0.15
CA ALA A 6 5.68 2.65 0.03
C ALA A 6 5.19 3.75 0.95
N GLY A 7 5.84 3.97 2.10
CA GLY A 7 5.52 5.09 3.01
C GLY A 7 5.75 6.47 2.39
N GLN A 8 6.56 6.56 1.33
CA GLN A 8 6.91 7.80 0.63
C GLN A 8 6.17 7.94 -0.72
N TRP A 9 5.24 7.04 -1.03
CA TRP A 9 4.45 7.16 -2.25
C TRP A 9 3.52 8.37 -2.21
N THR A 10 3.49 9.07 -3.33
CA THR A 10 2.49 10.08 -3.65
C THR A 10 1.10 9.46 -3.85
N VAL A 11 0.06 10.27 -3.83
CA VAL A 11 -1.32 9.81 -4.11
C VAL A 11 -1.41 9.17 -5.50
N ALA A 12 -0.70 9.71 -6.50
CA ALA A 12 -0.65 9.15 -7.84
C ALA A 12 0.00 7.76 -7.87
N GLU A 13 1.11 7.56 -7.16
CA GLU A 13 1.80 6.27 -7.05
C GLU A 13 0.94 5.23 -6.32
N VAL A 14 0.20 5.65 -5.29
CA VAL A 14 -0.79 4.80 -4.61
C VAL A 14 -1.91 4.38 -5.57
N GLY A 15 -2.47 5.33 -6.33
CA GLY A 15 -3.48 5.04 -7.35
C GLY A 15 -2.99 4.06 -8.41
N ALA A 16 -1.77 4.23 -8.90
CA ALA A 16 -1.16 3.31 -9.86
C ALA A 16 -0.95 1.90 -9.27
N TRP A 17 -0.49 1.80 -8.03
CA TRP A 17 -0.32 0.53 -7.33
C TRP A 17 -1.64 -0.22 -7.12
N LEU A 18 -2.72 0.51 -6.84
CA LEU A 18 -4.08 -0.01 -6.75
C LEU A 18 -4.61 -0.44 -8.11
N ALA A 19 -4.48 0.39 -9.14
CA ALA A 19 -4.95 0.08 -10.49
C ALA A 19 -4.28 -1.16 -11.10
N ALA A 20 -3.02 -1.43 -10.72
CA ALA A 20 -2.28 -2.62 -11.15
C ALA A 20 -2.81 -3.95 -10.56
N ARG A 21 -3.73 -3.90 -9.59
CA ARG A 21 -4.32 -5.08 -8.93
C ARG A 21 -5.71 -5.36 -9.48
N SER A 22 -5.98 -6.62 -9.81
CA SER A 22 -7.30 -7.05 -10.27
C SER A 22 -8.37 -6.69 -9.24
N GLY A 23 -9.45 -6.04 -9.67
CA GLY A 23 -10.58 -5.69 -8.79
C GLY A 23 -10.41 -4.44 -7.93
N ALA A 24 -9.29 -3.71 -8.06
CA ALA A 24 -9.00 -2.51 -7.28
C ALA A 24 -9.15 -1.19 -8.07
N GLY A 25 -9.78 -1.20 -9.26
CA GLY A 25 -10.01 0.00 -10.07
C GLY A 25 -10.83 1.08 -9.37
N GLU A 26 -12.01 0.73 -8.84
CA GLU A 26 -12.85 1.63 -8.05
C GLU A 26 -12.11 2.16 -6.81
N LEU A 27 -11.22 1.35 -6.22
CA LEU A 27 -10.43 1.80 -5.09
C LEU A 27 -9.34 2.79 -5.50
N ALA A 28 -8.75 2.64 -6.68
CA ALA A 28 -7.79 3.61 -7.18
C ALA A 28 -8.44 5.01 -7.28
N GLU A 29 -9.70 5.08 -7.72
CA GLU A 29 -10.50 6.31 -7.76
C GLU A 29 -10.76 6.85 -6.34
N LEU A 30 -11.29 6.02 -5.44
CA LEU A 30 -11.49 6.40 -4.04
C LEU A 30 -10.20 6.87 -3.34
N ALA A 31 -9.06 6.27 -3.68
CA ALA A 31 -7.77 6.66 -3.15
C ALA A 31 -7.32 8.04 -3.66
N GLN A 32 -7.64 8.40 -4.91
CA GLN A 32 -7.45 9.76 -5.41
C GLN A 32 -8.37 10.75 -4.70
N GLU A 33 -9.66 10.44 -4.60
CA GLU A 33 -10.68 11.29 -3.96
C GLU A 33 -10.35 11.59 -2.50
N HIS A 34 -9.91 10.57 -1.76
CA HIS A 34 -9.52 10.71 -0.36
C HIS A 34 -8.06 11.14 -0.16
N ALA A 35 -7.33 11.48 -1.23
CA ALA A 35 -5.92 11.86 -1.22
C ALA A 35 -5.04 10.90 -0.40
N VAL A 36 -5.21 9.59 -0.62
CA VAL A 36 -4.54 8.54 0.14
C VAL A 36 -3.05 8.52 -0.23
N SER A 37 -2.22 9.07 0.65
CA SER A 37 -0.75 8.96 0.57
C SER A 37 -0.26 7.55 0.89
N GLY A 38 0.99 7.24 0.53
CA GLY A 38 1.64 5.97 0.85
C GLY A 38 1.63 5.62 2.34
N ARG A 39 1.88 6.60 3.22
CA ARG A 39 1.73 6.44 4.68
C ARG A 39 0.30 6.10 5.09
N ALA A 40 -0.71 6.70 4.46
CA ALA A 40 -2.11 6.40 4.75
C ALA A 40 -2.48 4.99 4.27
N LEU A 41 -2.03 4.60 3.07
CA LEU A 41 -2.19 3.27 2.48
C LEU A 41 -1.71 2.17 3.45
N LEU A 42 -0.49 2.33 3.97
CA LEU A 42 0.11 1.38 4.92
C LEU A 42 -0.64 1.30 6.26
N ARG A 43 -1.54 2.24 6.57
CA ARG A 43 -2.36 2.24 7.79
C ARG A 43 -3.82 1.91 7.57
N LEU A 44 -4.23 1.60 6.33
CA LEU A 44 -5.62 1.24 6.04
C LEU A 44 -6.04 -0.01 6.83
N THR A 45 -7.27 0.05 7.33
CA THR A 45 -7.93 -1.01 8.08
C THR A 45 -9.27 -1.31 7.43
N GLU A 46 -9.88 -2.45 7.76
CA GLU A 46 -11.23 -2.77 7.27
C GLU A 46 -12.23 -1.64 7.55
N GLY A 47 -12.22 -1.08 8.75
CA GLY A 47 -13.11 0.02 9.13
C GLY A 47 -12.83 1.32 8.37
N THR A 48 -11.58 1.56 7.94
CA THR A 48 -11.26 2.72 7.09
C THR A 48 -11.76 2.52 5.67
N LEU A 49 -11.54 1.32 5.10
CA LEU A 49 -12.06 0.96 3.77
C LEU A 49 -13.58 1.04 3.71
N GLN A 50 -14.27 0.58 4.76
CA GLN A 50 -15.72 0.69 4.85
C GLN A 50 -16.20 2.15 4.86
N ARG A 51 -15.52 3.04 5.57
CA ARG A 51 -15.85 4.48 5.58
C ARG A 51 -15.52 5.19 4.26
N MET A 52 -14.54 4.68 3.50
CA MET A 52 -14.24 5.15 2.15
C MET A 52 -15.23 4.65 1.10
N GLY A 53 -16.23 3.84 1.49
CA GLY A 53 -17.25 3.35 0.55
C GLY A 53 -16.95 2.00 -0.09
N VAL A 54 -15.88 1.30 0.30
CA VAL A 54 -15.61 -0.06 -0.18
C VAL A 54 -16.61 -1.04 0.42
N ALA A 55 -17.74 -1.22 -0.25
CA ALA A 55 -18.91 -1.92 0.29
C ALA A 55 -18.76 -3.45 0.38
N PRO A 56 -18.26 -4.17 -0.64
CA PRO A 56 -18.15 -5.62 -0.58
C PRO A 56 -17.08 -6.06 0.43
N ARG A 57 -17.47 -6.91 1.39
CA ARG A 57 -16.54 -7.48 2.37
C ARG A 57 -15.44 -8.33 1.73
N SER A 58 -15.76 -9.05 0.65
CA SER A 58 -14.79 -9.82 -0.14
C SER A 58 -13.70 -8.91 -0.69
N GLN A 59 -14.08 -7.82 -1.34
CA GLN A 59 -13.16 -6.83 -1.91
C GLN A 59 -12.30 -6.17 -0.81
N ARG A 60 -12.90 -5.76 0.33
CA ARG A 60 -12.12 -5.26 1.46
C ARG A 60 -11.08 -6.28 1.95
N ARG A 61 -11.45 -7.56 2.00
CA ARG A 61 -10.56 -8.63 2.48
C ARG A 61 -9.41 -8.89 1.49
N GLU A 62 -9.70 -8.96 0.20
CA GLU A 62 -8.68 -9.09 -0.85
C GLU A 62 -7.69 -7.93 -0.77
N LEU A 63 -8.19 -6.72 -0.58
CA LEU A 63 -7.32 -5.55 -0.50
C LEU A 63 -6.45 -5.53 0.77
N LEU A 64 -7.00 -5.97 1.89
CA LEU A 64 -6.22 -6.11 3.13
C LEU A 64 -5.12 -7.15 3.00
N GLN A 65 -5.32 -8.20 2.19
CA GLN A 65 -4.25 -9.17 1.89
C GLN A 65 -3.14 -8.53 1.05
N GLU A 66 -3.48 -7.77 0.03
CA GLU A 66 -2.53 -7.01 -0.80
C GLU A 66 -1.73 -5.99 0.04
N LEU A 67 -2.40 -5.28 0.95
CA LEU A 67 -1.75 -4.34 1.87
C LEU A 67 -0.84 -5.06 2.87
N LEU A 68 -1.22 -6.25 3.34
CA LEU A 68 -0.38 -7.04 4.24
C LEU A 68 0.91 -7.48 3.53
N GLN A 69 0.81 -7.94 2.29
CA GLN A 69 1.98 -8.29 1.47
C GLN A 69 2.89 -7.08 1.26
N LEU A 70 2.32 -5.92 0.92
CA LEU A 70 3.09 -4.70 0.76
C LEU A 70 3.83 -4.31 2.05
N ARG A 71 3.15 -4.36 3.21
CA ARG A 71 3.76 -4.08 4.52
C ARG A 71 4.91 -5.03 4.83
N LEU A 72 4.73 -6.32 4.57
CA LEU A 72 5.78 -7.31 4.79
C LEU A 72 6.98 -7.07 3.88
N GLN A 73 6.75 -6.72 2.61
CA GLN A 73 7.83 -6.37 1.69
C GLN A 73 8.61 -5.14 2.17
N GLN A 74 7.92 -4.11 2.67
CA GLN A 74 8.55 -2.92 3.22
C GLN A 74 9.38 -3.24 4.46
N GLU A 75 8.83 -4.03 5.38
CA GLU A 75 9.56 -4.46 6.58
C GLU A 75 10.81 -5.25 6.21
N LEU A 76 10.72 -6.15 5.22
CA LEU A 76 11.85 -6.92 4.74
C LEU A 76 12.91 -6.04 4.09
N GLU A 77 12.50 -5.09 3.24
CA GLU A 77 13.41 -4.12 2.61
C GLU A 77 14.12 -3.26 3.66
N GLU A 78 13.41 -2.80 4.69
CA GLU A 78 13.99 -2.05 5.80
C GLU A 78 15.00 -2.89 6.59
N LEU A 79 14.63 -4.13 6.96
CA LEU A 79 15.54 -5.05 7.65
C LEU A 79 16.78 -5.38 6.82
N LEU A 80 16.63 -5.60 5.51
CA LEU A 80 17.75 -5.83 4.60
C LEU A 80 18.62 -4.57 4.45
N SER A 81 18.04 -3.38 4.50
CA SER A 81 18.81 -2.14 4.52
C SER A 81 19.61 -1.97 5.81
N ILE A 82 19.06 -2.42 6.95
CA ILE A 82 19.75 -2.38 8.24
C ILE A 82 20.92 -3.38 8.25
N VAL A 83 20.67 -4.61 7.79
CA VAL A 83 21.68 -5.69 7.77
C VAL A 83 22.73 -5.46 6.67
N GLY A 84 22.31 -4.99 5.50
CA GLY A 84 23.19 -4.63 4.38
C GLY A 84 23.95 -3.32 4.58
N GLY A 85 23.71 -2.61 5.69
CA GLY A 85 24.38 -1.39 6.10
C GLY A 85 25.74 -1.61 6.78
N GLU A 86 26.14 -2.86 7.04
CA GLU A 86 27.54 -3.16 7.36
C GLU A 86 28.34 -3.16 6.06
N HIS A 87 29.01 -2.04 5.81
CA HIS A 87 30.08 -1.93 4.83
C HIS A 87 31.18 -2.94 5.24
N LEU A 88 31.09 -4.16 4.71
CA LEU A 88 32.19 -5.11 4.74
C LEU A 88 33.32 -4.52 3.88
N PRO A 89 34.55 -4.41 4.41
CA PRO A 89 35.70 -3.82 3.71
C PRO A 89 36.08 -4.58 2.44
#